data_AF-A0A2E5FI52-F1
#
_entry.id   AF-A0A2E5FI52-F1
#
_cell.length_a   1.000
_cell.length_b   1.000
_cell.length_c   1.000
_cell.angle_alpha   90.00
_cell.angle_beta   90.00
_cell.angle_gamma   90.00
#
_symmetry.space_group_name_H-M   'P 1'
#
loop_
_entity.id
_entity.type
_entity.pdbx_description
1 polymer ?
#
loop_
_entity_poly.entity_id
_entity_poly.type
_entity_poly.pdbx_seq_one_letter_code
_entity_poly.pdbx_strand_id
1 'polypeptide(L)'
;MCKRLLLFFVFSVWFNLFELKAQEAFDKVVTRIAFGSCANQNAEQIIWSAVNDWGPDVFMFLGDNVYGDTENMDHLKAQYEKLGQKPGYQMLKRNSFVVATWDDHDYGVNDGGLEYPKKEESKKVMLDFFEEPNDSERWQHPGIYHSYLFGPAEQRVQLILLDVRTFRTKLSSSPRNDRMSQRFMGSYVPTIDQKATMLGEEQWQWLEEQLQIPAKVRLFGMSTQFLPEFNGWEAWANMPLERERMIQLIQKTKAEGVIFLSGDTHWAELSMIEKEGLYPLYDLTSSGLTNVWSGVAPNKNRIKKPFLDKNFGFVEIDWDLSDPTIKLGIINVEGEEKLFHSFNLSSLSNPKYTLEKKLISSSIYRNFFTPKFEGDWDSSYGLMQVKKVKEKGKTYYLGSYSDPETGLPIGTFRGLVTRIGDKIVLKAEWENPSSNPKSGQVRFSLSRNQDFMFGEWKFSDENEYRYSWSAERIDE
;
A
#
# COMPACT_ATOMS: atom_id res chain seq x y z
N MET A 1 -50.63 -58.33 -30.61
CA MET A 1 -51.12 -58.20 -29.21
C MET A 1 -49.94 -58.52 -28.31
N CYS A 2 -49.46 -57.73 -27.35
CA CYS A 2 -49.98 -56.57 -26.64
C CYS A 2 -48.85 -55.56 -26.37
N LYS A 3 -49.25 -54.32 -26.13
CA LYS A 3 -48.45 -53.09 -26.09
C LYS A 3 -47.53 -52.96 -24.86
N ARG A 4 -46.38 -52.31 -25.11
CA ARG A 4 -45.50 -51.59 -24.17
C ARG A 4 -46.24 -50.47 -23.45
N LEU A 5 -45.91 -50.23 -22.18
CA LEU A 5 -45.93 -48.90 -21.55
C LEU A 5 -45.02 -48.94 -20.31
N LEU A 6 -43.85 -48.32 -20.42
CA LEU A 6 -43.02 -47.92 -19.27
C LEU A 6 -43.17 -46.40 -19.14
N LEU A 7 -43.54 -45.95 -17.95
CA LEU A 7 -43.79 -44.55 -17.63
C LEU A 7 -42.51 -43.71 -17.68
N PHE A 8 -42.67 -42.52 -18.26
CA PHE A 8 -41.74 -41.39 -18.28
C PHE A 8 -41.49 -40.84 -16.87
N PHE A 9 -40.22 -40.57 -16.55
CA PHE A 9 -39.84 -39.46 -15.69
C PHE A 9 -38.86 -38.57 -16.48
N VAL A 10 -39.34 -37.40 -16.87
CA VAL A 10 -38.52 -36.33 -17.45
C VAL A 10 -37.90 -35.57 -16.29
N PHE A 11 -36.58 -35.65 -16.14
CA PHE A 11 -35.79 -34.65 -15.45
C PHE A 11 -34.72 -34.16 -16.42
N SER A 12 -35.05 -33.09 -17.13
CA SER A 12 -34.08 -32.30 -17.87
C SER A 12 -33.26 -31.49 -16.86
N VAL A 13 -32.07 -31.99 -16.53
CA VAL A 13 -31.06 -31.19 -15.84
C VAL A 13 -30.44 -30.28 -16.90
N TRP A 14 -30.86 -29.01 -16.91
CA TRP A 14 -30.12 -27.94 -17.55
C TRP A 14 -28.85 -27.70 -16.73
N PHE A 15 -27.75 -28.35 -17.12
CA PHE A 15 -26.42 -27.91 -16.74
C PHE A 15 -26.11 -26.66 -17.56
N ASN A 16 -26.32 -25.47 -16.98
CA ASN A 16 -25.64 -24.26 -17.43
C ASN A 16 -24.16 -24.43 -17.06
N LEU A 17 -23.39 -25.07 -17.95
CA LEU A 17 -21.94 -24.94 -17.97
C LEU A 17 -21.64 -23.52 -18.43
N PHE A 18 -21.49 -22.59 -17.48
CA PHE A 18 -20.63 -21.44 -17.72
C PHE A 18 -19.21 -21.99 -17.90
N GLU A 19 -18.77 -22.16 -19.14
CA GLU A 19 -17.35 -22.24 -19.44
C GLU A 19 -16.75 -20.91 -18.97
N LEU A 20 -16.13 -20.90 -17.78
CA LEU A 20 -15.14 -19.88 -17.46
C LEU A 20 -14.09 -19.99 -18.57
N LYS A 21 -14.03 -18.98 -19.45
CA LYS A 21 -12.84 -18.82 -20.30
C LYS A 21 -11.66 -18.71 -19.34
N ALA A 22 -10.83 -19.75 -19.29
CA ALA A 22 -9.60 -19.69 -18.53
C ALA A 22 -8.76 -18.57 -19.14
N GLN A 23 -8.42 -17.57 -18.33
CA GLN A 23 -7.50 -16.53 -18.76
C GLN A 23 -6.16 -17.19 -19.12
N GLU A 24 -5.74 -17.03 -20.37
CA GLU A 24 -4.47 -17.58 -20.83
C GLU A 24 -3.31 -16.83 -20.17
N ALA A 25 -2.31 -17.58 -19.72
CA ALA A 25 -1.10 -17.01 -19.14
C ALA A 25 -0.03 -16.85 -20.23
N PHE A 26 0.70 -15.75 -20.20
CA PHE A 26 1.93 -15.62 -20.99
C PHE A 26 2.95 -16.64 -20.48
N ASP A 27 3.57 -17.39 -21.38
CA ASP A 27 4.57 -18.43 -21.00
C ASP A 27 5.81 -17.85 -20.31
N LYS A 28 6.08 -16.55 -20.49
CA LYS A 28 7.26 -15.87 -19.94
C LYS A 28 7.18 -15.79 -18.41
N VAL A 29 8.18 -16.34 -17.72
CA VAL A 29 8.42 -16.09 -16.30
C VAL A 29 8.84 -14.63 -16.12
N VAL A 30 8.19 -13.94 -15.19
CA VAL A 30 8.51 -12.55 -14.84
C VAL A 30 9.25 -12.54 -13.50
N THR A 31 10.38 -11.83 -13.46
CA THR A 31 11.21 -11.69 -12.25
C THR A 31 11.38 -10.24 -11.84
N ARG A 32 11.31 -9.30 -12.79
CA ARG A 32 11.59 -7.88 -12.55
C ARG A 32 10.40 -7.03 -13.00
N ILE A 33 9.63 -6.55 -12.04
CA ILE A 33 8.47 -5.70 -12.26
C ILE A 33 8.80 -4.30 -11.76
N ALA A 34 8.71 -3.29 -12.63
CA ALA A 34 8.80 -1.88 -12.24
C ALA A 34 7.42 -1.24 -12.29
N PHE A 35 7.23 -0.16 -11.53
CA PHE A 35 5.98 0.60 -11.53
C PHE A 35 6.18 2.05 -11.10
N GLY A 36 5.19 2.89 -11.37
CA GLY A 36 5.13 4.24 -10.85
C GLY A 36 3.92 5.02 -11.35
N SER A 37 3.71 6.20 -10.75
CA SER A 37 2.68 7.16 -11.13
C SER A 37 3.24 8.58 -11.26
N CYS A 38 2.39 9.51 -11.69
CA CYS A 38 2.66 10.96 -11.72
C CYS A 38 3.76 11.35 -12.71
N ALA A 39 3.57 10.92 -13.96
CA ALA A 39 4.45 11.11 -15.10
C ALA A 39 4.02 12.31 -15.95
N ASN A 40 4.25 13.52 -15.46
CA ASN A 40 3.90 14.74 -16.18
C ASN A 40 4.57 14.80 -17.57
N GLN A 41 3.74 14.66 -18.60
CA GLN A 41 4.12 14.64 -20.01
C GLN A 41 4.72 15.97 -20.49
N ASN A 42 4.47 17.07 -19.78
CA ASN A 42 5.06 18.37 -20.09
C ASN A 42 6.43 18.56 -19.40
N ALA A 43 6.75 17.76 -18.37
CA ALA A 43 8.02 17.80 -17.69
C ALA A 43 9.09 16.97 -18.42
N GLU A 44 10.35 17.19 -18.04
CA GLU A 44 11.44 16.29 -18.40
C GLU A 44 11.30 14.99 -17.59
N GLN A 45 11.36 13.84 -18.28
CA GLN A 45 11.16 12.51 -17.68
C GLN A 45 12.48 11.74 -17.64
N ILE A 46 13.47 12.31 -16.95
CA ILE A 46 14.82 11.70 -16.81
C ILE A 46 14.79 10.32 -16.14
N ILE A 47 13.74 10.02 -15.37
CA ILE A 47 13.56 8.74 -14.68
C ILE A 47 13.59 7.55 -15.64
N TRP A 48 13.20 7.74 -16.90
CA TRP A 48 13.19 6.65 -17.88
C TRP A 48 14.56 6.06 -18.15
N SER A 49 15.66 6.80 -17.97
CA SER A 49 16.99 6.21 -18.10
C SER A 49 17.17 5.11 -17.07
N ALA A 50 16.98 5.44 -15.78
CA ALA A 50 17.10 4.48 -14.69
C ALA A 50 16.13 3.31 -14.81
N VAL A 51 14.89 3.53 -15.27
CA VAL A 51 13.92 2.43 -15.52
C VAL A 51 14.43 1.49 -16.61
N ASN A 52 14.88 2.03 -17.75
CA ASN A 52 15.35 1.19 -18.85
C ASN A 52 16.67 0.49 -18.54
N ASP A 53 17.57 1.15 -17.80
CA ASP A 53 18.84 0.58 -17.33
C ASP A 53 18.59 -0.53 -16.31
N TRP A 54 17.58 -0.36 -15.44
CA TRP A 54 17.11 -1.45 -14.60
C TRP A 54 16.59 -2.59 -15.47
N GLY A 55 15.79 -2.32 -16.51
CA GLY A 55 15.39 -3.35 -17.49
C GLY A 55 14.29 -4.28 -16.95
N PRO A 56 13.08 -3.75 -16.71
CA PRO A 56 11.95 -4.54 -16.24
C PRO A 56 11.42 -5.51 -17.31
N ASP A 57 10.93 -6.66 -16.88
CA ASP A 57 10.07 -7.52 -17.70
C ASP A 57 8.72 -6.86 -17.96
N VAL A 58 8.17 -6.23 -16.91
CA VAL A 58 6.89 -5.54 -16.91
C VAL A 58 7.04 -4.16 -16.26
N PHE A 59 6.50 -3.13 -16.91
CA PHE A 59 6.31 -1.83 -16.28
C PHE A 59 4.83 -1.53 -16.08
N MET A 60 4.43 -1.21 -14.86
CA MET A 60 3.05 -0.86 -14.51
C MET A 60 2.92 0.64 -14.25
N PHE A 61 2.15 1.29 -15.09
CA PHE A 61 1.64 2.63 -14.82
C PHE A 61 0.50 2.54 -13.82
N LEU A 62 0.64 3.24 -12.70
CA LEU A 62 -0.37 3.26 -11.63
C LEU A 62 -1.25 4.52 -11.67
N GLY A 63 -1.24 5.26 -12.77
CA GLY A 63 -2.05 6.45 -12.94
C GLY A 63 -1.25 7.76 -12.88
N ASP A 64 -1.93 8.88 -13.11
CA ASP A 64 -1.33 10.13 -13.55
C ASP A 64 -0.28 9.91 -14.64
N ASN A 65 -0.65 9.09 -15.62
CA ASN A 65 0.18 8.75 -16.76
C ASN A 65 0.45 10.02 -17.59
N VAL A 66 -0.54 10.92 -17.60
CA VAL A 66 -0.55 12.27 -18.12
C VAL A 66 -1.44 13.17 -17.26
N TYR A 67 -1.14 14.47 -17.25
CA TYR A 67 -1.96 15.50 -16.63
C TYR A 67 -2.92 16.08 -17.67
N GLY A 68 -4.16 15.61 -17.70
CA GLY A 68 -5.10 15.80 -18.81
C GLY A 68 -6.50 16.25 -18.44
N ASP A 69 -6.70 16.90 -17.29
CA ASP A 69 -8.00 17.35 -16.79
C ASP A 69 -8.83 18.10 -17.84
N THR A 70 -9.88 17.47 -18.35
CA THR A 70 -10.65 18.03 -19.46
C THR A 70 -11.90 17.21 -19.76
N GLU A 71 -12.99 17.86 -20.17
CA GLU A 71 -14.09 17.16 -20.85
C GLU A 71 -13.89 17.06 -22.38
N ASN A 72 -12.78 17.60 -22.92
CA ASN A 72 -12.44 17.58 -24.34
C ASN A 72 -11.45 16.45 -24.67
N MET A 73 -11.93 15.37 -25.28
CA MET A 73 -11.12 14.19 -25.55
C MET A 73 -9.99 14.40 -26.56
N ASP A 74 -10.09 15.41 -27.44
CA ASP A 74 -8.96 15.78 -28.31
C ASP A 74 -7.80 16.35 -27.47
N HIS A 75 -8.10 17.08 -26.39
CA HIS A 75 -7.09 17.57 -25.47
C HIS A 75 -6.44 16.43 -24.68
N LEU A 76 -7.25 15.51 -24.14
CA LEU A 76 -6.75 14.34 -23.40
C LEU A 76 -5.87 13.46 -24.29
N LYS A 77 -6.33 13.19 -25.52
CA LYS A 77 -5.56 12.46 -26.52
C LYS A 77 -4.23 13.14 -26.83
N ALA A 78 -4.22 14.46 -26.99
CA ALA A 78 -2.98 15.21 -27.20
C ALA A 78 -2.01 15.12 -25.99
N GLN A 79 -2.51 14.95 -24.75
CA GLN A 79 -1.62 14.72 -23.61
C GLN A 79 -0.95 13.36 -23.67
N TYR A 80 -1.73 12.31 -23.99
CA TYR A 80 -1.18 10.97 -24.23
C TYR A 80 -0.17 10.94 -25.38
N GLU A 81 -0.44 11.63 -26.49
CA GLU A 81 0.51 11.75 -27.60
C GLU A 81 1.86 12.35 -27.16
N LYS A 82 1.87 13.32 -26.25
CA LYS A 82 3.12 13.87 -25.68
C LYS A 82 3.89 12.84 -24.86
N LEU A 83 3.22 12.00 -24.07
CA LEU A 83 3.87 10.88 -23.37
C LEU A 83 4.46 9.89 -24.40
N GLY A 84 3.69 9.55 -25.43
CA GLY A 84 4.13 8.68 -26.53
C GLY A 84 5.34 9.19 -27.31
N GLN A 85 5.59 10.50 -27.29
CA GLN A 85 6.75 11.14 -27.91
C GLN A 85 8.01 11.13 -27.02
N LYS A 86 7.92 10.74 -25.75
CA LYS A 86 9.09 10.69 -24.85
C LYS A 86 10.03 9.56 -25.27
N PRO A 87 11.30 9.84 -25.63
CA PRO A 87 12.22 8.80 -26.11
C PRO A 87 12.44 7.66 -25.10
N GLY A 88 12.51 8.00 -23.80
CA GLY A 88 12.66 7.02 -22.72
C GLY A 88 11.45 6.08 -22.57
N TYR A 89 10.22 6.61 -22.71
CA TYR A 89 9.01 5.80 -22.74
C TYR A 89 8.95 4.91 -23.99
N GLN A 90 9.33 5.44 -25.16
CA GLN A 90 9.41 4.63 -26.38
C GLN A 90 10.42 3.48 -26.26
N MET A 91 11.55 3.71 -25.57
CA MET A 91 12.52 2.67 -25.28
C MET A 91 11.95 1.61 -24.33
N LEU A 92 11.25 2.04 -23.28
CA LEU A 92 10.59 1.17 -22.33
C LEU A 92 9.56 0.26 -23.04
N LYS A 93 8.69 0.85 -23.86
CA LYS A 93 7.67 0.11 -24.62
C LYS A 93 8.25 -0.93 -25.58
N ARG A 94 9.49 -0.73 -26.08
CA ARG A 94 10.18 -1.73 -26.92
C ARG A 94 10.78 -2.88 -26.14
N ASN A 95 11.20 -2.62 -24.90
CA ASN A 95 12.01 -3.55 -24.11
C ASN A 95 11.22 -4.29 -23.02
N SER A 96 10.02 -3.80 -22.69
CA SER A 96 9.25 -4.26 -21.54
C SER A 96 7.77 -4.37 -21.88
N PHE A 97 7.06 -5.25 -21.19
CA PHE A 97 5.61 -5.33 -21.29
C PHE A 97 5.00 -4.18 -20.47
N VAL A 98 4.38 -3.20 -21.14
CA VAL A 98 3.83 -2.02 -20.48
C VAL A 98 2.34 -2.20 -20.26
N VAL A 99 1.89 -2.08 -19.02
CA VAL A 99 0.47 -2.09 -18.64
C VAL A 99 0.14 -0.85 -17.82
N ALA A 100 -1.14 -0.49 -17.75
CA ALA A 100 -1.57 0.73 -17.09
C ALA A 100 -2.96 0.61 -16.47
N THR A 101 -3.11 1.23 -15.30
CA THR A 101 -4.36 1.81 -14.83
C THR A 101 -4.25 3.36 -14.86
N TRP A 102 -5.33 4.07 -14.57
CA TRP A 102 -5.36 5.53 -14.55
C TRP A 102 -5.41 6.08 -13.13
N ASP A 103 -5.20 7.39 -13.03
CA ASP A 103 -5.65 8.17 -11.89
C ASP A 103 -6.56 9.33 -12.35
N ASP A 104 -6.92 10.25 -11.47
CA ASP A 104 -7.84 11.35 -11.75
C ASP A 104 -7.43 12.25 -12.92
N HIS A 105 -6.15 12.57 -13.06
CA HIS A 105 -5.73 13.47 -14.13
C HIS A 105 -5.82 12.85 -15.53
N ASP A 106 -5.69 11.53 -15.65
CA ASP A 106 -5.95 10.79 -16.90
C ASP A 106 -7.43 10.45 -17.08
N TYR A 107 -8.12 10.22 -15.96
CA TYR A 107 -9.56 10.00 -15.91
C TYR A 107 -10.29 11.24 -16.41
N GLY A 108 -9.76 12.43 -16.12
CA GLY A 108 -10.09 13.70 -16.75
C GLY A 108 -10.52 14.81 -15.80
N VAL A 109 -10.46 14.59 -14.48
CA VAL A 109 -10.67 15.66 -13.49
C VAL A 109 -10.10 15.27 -12.13
N ASN A 110 -9.28 16.15 -11.56
CA ASN A 110 -8.70 16.04 -10.21
C ASN A 110 -9.72 15.61 -9.15
N ASP A 111 -9.36 14.58 -8.37
CA ASP A 111 -10.18 13.92 -7.34
C ASP A 111 -11.56 13.43 -7.82
N GLY A 112 -11.75 13.27 -9.13
CA GLY A 112 -13.00 12.86 -9.75
C GLY A 112 -13.34 11.39 -9.54
N GLY A 113 -14.61 11.10 -9.29
CA GLY A 113 -15.14 9.75 -9.24
C GLY A 113 -16.26 9.49 -10.25
N LEU A 114 -17.27 8.76 -9.83
CA LEU A 114 -18.44 8.36 -10.64
C LEU A 114 -19.18 9.54 -11.29
N GLU A 115 -19.09 10.73 -10.69
CA GLU A 115 -19.76 11.95 -11.16
C GLU A 115 -19.19 12.52 -12.46
N TYR A 116 -17.98 12.11 -12.84
CA TYR A 116 -17.34 12.62 -14.04
C TYR A 116 -18.09 12.14 -15.31
N PRO A 117 -18.52 13.07 -16.19
CA PRO A 117 -19.41 12.74 -17.30
C PRO A 117 -18.72 12.05 -18.48
N LYS A 118 -17.39 12.13 -18.59
CA LYS A 118 -16.61 11.66 -19.75
C LYS A 118 -15.80 10.40 -19.50
N LYS A 119 -16.10 9.63 -18.45
CA LYS A 119 -15.35 8.42 -18.07
C LYS A 119 -15.24 7.37 -19.18
N GLU A 120 -16.31 7.13 -19.95
CA GLU A 120 -16.27 6.16 -21.06
C GLU A 120 -15.44 6.66 -22.24
N GLU A 121 -15.50 7.97 -22.52
CA GLU A 121 -14.67 8.56 -23.57
C GLU A 121 -13.19 8.65 -23.17
N SER A 122 -12.88 9.01 -21.91
CA SER A 122 -11.51 8.98 -21.37
C SER A 122 -10.94 7.56 -21.42
N LYS A 123 -11.75 6.56 -21.08
CA LYS A 123 -11.39 5.14 -21.20
C LYS A 123 -10.97 4.79 -22.61
N LYS A 124 -11.75 5.20 -23.61
CA LYS A 124 -11.40 4.95 -25.00
C LYS A 124 -10.05 5.58 -25.35
N VAL A 125 -9.80 6.83 -24.97
CA VAL A 125 -8.52 7.51 -25.23
C VAL A 125 -7.34 6.75 -24.61
N MET A 126 -7.48 6.32 -23.36
CA MET A 126 -6.43 5.57 -22.67
C MET A 126 -6.18 4.21 -23.32
N LEU A 127 -7.23 3.42 -23.56
CA LEU A 127 -7.10 2.08 -24.14
C LEU A 127 -6.55 2.15 -25.57
N ASP A 128 -6.96 3.13 -26.37
CA ASP A 128 -6.39 3.38 -27.70
C ASP A 128 -4.88 3.71 -27.62
N PHE A 129 -4.46 4.54 -26.65
CA PHE A 129 -3.04 4.90 -26.48
C PHE A 129 -2.16 3.71 -26.08
N PHE A 130 -2.65 2.88 -25.16
CA PHE A 130 -1.96 1.66 -24.74
C PHE A 130 -2.13 0.49 -25.72
N GLU A 131 -2.75 0.71 -26.88
CA GLU A 131 -2.95 -0.27 -27.95
C GLU A 131 -3.70 -1.52 -27.47
N GLU A 132 -4.77 -1.31 -26.71
CA GLU A 132 -5.53 -2.42 -26.14
C GLU A 132 -6.15 -3.32 -27.23
N PRO A 133 -6.01 -4.66 -27.14
CA PRO A 133 -6.60 -5.57 -28.11
C PRO A 133 -8.13 -5.39 -28.25
N ASN A 134 -8.64 -5.46 -29.47
CA ASN A 134 -10.06 -5.27 -29.77
C ASN A 134 -10.98 -6.32 -29.10
N ASP A 135 -10.44 -7.49 -28.74
CA ASP A 135 -11.15 -8.58 -28.08
C ASP A 135 -11.00 -8.56 -26.55
N SER A 136 -10.32 -7.56 -25.99
CA SER A 136 -10.19 -7.39 -24.55
C SER A 136 -11.54 -7.20 -23.85
N GLU A 137 -11.68 -7.81 -22.67
CA GLU A 137 -12.83 -7.62 -21.79
C GLU A 137 -12.99 -6.16 -21.37
N ARG A 138 -11.90 -5.38 -21.36
CA ARG A 138 -11.95 -3.96 -21.00
C ARG A 138 -12.88 -3.16 -21.90
N TRP A 139 -13.20 -3.59 -23.11
CA TRP A 139 -14.19 -2.92 -23.96
C TRP A 139 -15.65 -3.26 -23.61
N GLN A 140 -15.89 -4.24 -22.73
CA GLN A 140 -17.18 -4.88 -22.52
C GLN A 140 -17.83 -4.57 -21.16
N HIS A 141 -17.10 -4.00 -20.22
CA HIS A 141 -17.61 -3.57 -18.91
C HIS A 141 -17.25 -2.09 -18.65
N PRO A 142 -17.90 -1.36 -17.73
CA PRO A 142 -17.46 -0.02 -17.34
C PRO A 142 -16.08 -0.03 -16.65
N GLY A 143 -15.35 1.08 -16.76
CA GLY A 143 -14.01 1.23 -16.18
C GLY A 143 -12.92 0.43 -16.92
N ILE A 144 -11.69 0.49 -16.41
CA ILE A 144 -10.49 -0.03 -17.09
C ILE A 144 -9.77 -1.15 -16.34
N TYR A 145 -10.37 -1.66 -15.26
CA TYR A 145 -9.77 -2.73 -14.46
C TYR A 145 -9.52 -3.97 -15.31
N HIS A 146 -8.40 -4.67 -15.04
CA HIS A 146 -8.02 -5.86 -15.79
C HIS A 146 -6.94 -6.65 -15.04
N SER A 147 -6.67 -7.87 -15.50
CA SER A 147 -5.63 -8.72 -14.94
C SER A 147 -4.74 -9.31 -16.03
N TYR A 148 -3.53 -9.71 -15.63
CA TYR A 148 -2.58 -10.41 -16.50
C TYR A 148 -1.99 -11.59 -15.74
N LEU A 149 -1.74 -12.70 -16.43
CA LEU A 149 -1.09 -13.88 -15.87
C LEU A 149 0.23 -14.14 -16.60
N PHE A 150 1.31 -14.26 -15.85
CA PHE A 150 2.64 -14.54 -16.37
C PHE A 150 3.22 -15.80 -15.75
N GLY A 151 3.86 -16.61 -16.58
CA GLY A 151 4.62 -17.78 -16.17
C GLY A 151 3.79 -19.05 -15.94
N PRO A 152 4.48 -20.19 -15.83
CA PRO A 152 3.88 -21.48 -15.50
C PRO A 152 3.35 -21.47 -14.07
N ALA A 153 2.49 -22.43 -13.73
CA ALA A 153 1.79 -22.50 -12.44
C ALA A 153 2.71 -22.36 -11.20
N GLU A 154 3.93 -22.89 -11.25
CA GLU A 154 4.88 -22.85 -10.12
C GLU A 154 5.58 -21.49 -9.93
N GLN A 155 5.60 -20.64 -10.95
CA GLN A 155 6.22 -19.31 -10.93
C GLN A 155 5.23 -18.23 -11.38
N ARG A 156 3.94 -18.48 -11.15
CA ARG A 156 2.88 -17.67 -11.71
C ARG A 156 2.73 -16.35 -10.96
N VAL A 157 2.87 -15.26 -11.70
CA VAL A 157 2.57 -13.90 -11.25
C VAL A 157 1.25 -13.46 -11.87
N GLN A 158 0.33 -13.00 -11.03
CA GLN A 158 -0.90 -12.33 -11.46
C GLN A 158 -0.77 -10.83 -11.18
N LEU A 159 -0.94 -10.01 -12.21
CA LEU A 159 -1.13 -8.58 -12.06
C LEU A 159 -2.63 -8.32 -12.02
N ILE A 160 -3.09 -7.58 -11.04
CA ILE A 160 -4.49 -7.16 -10.91
C ILE A 160 -4.49 -5.65 -10.87
N LEU A 161 -4.89 -5.03 -11.98
CA LEU A 161 -5.00 -3.58 -12.12
C LEU A 161 -6.42 -3.16 -11.75
N LEU A 162 -6.54 -2.39 -10.67
CA LEU A 162 -7.81 -1.83 -10.23
C LEU A 162 -8.02 -0.45 -10.85
N ASP A 163 -9.26 -0.21 -11.28
CA ASP A 163 -9.80 1.12 -11.48
C ASP A 163 -10.40 1.61 -10.15
N VAL A 164 -9.89 2.71 -9.61
CA VAL A 164 -10.36 3.30 -8.35
C VAL A 164 -11.04 4.66 -8.57
N ARG A 165 -11.45 4.96 -9.81
CA ARG A 165 -12.09 6.23 -10.18
C ARG A 165 -13.50 6.03 -10.74
N THR A 166 -13.70 5.13 -11.70
CA THR A 166 -14.99 4.94 -12.42
C THR A 166 -16.22 4.84 -11.52
N PHE A 167 -16.08 4.05 -10.45
CA PHE A 167 -17.18 3.74 -9.56
C PHE A 167 -17.12 4.53 -8.26
N ARG A 168 -16.01 5.24 -8.00
CA ARG A 168 -15.74 5.86 -6.72
C ARG A 168 -16.77 6.95 -6.42
N THR A 169 -17.47 6.85 -5.29
CA THR A 169 -18.34 7.94 -4.84
C THR A 169 -17.52 9.18 -4.48
N LYS A 170 -18.09 10.36 -4.72
CA LYS A 170 -17.49 11.65 -4.38
C LYS A 170 -16.94 11.67 -2.95
N LEU A 171 -15.72 12.19 -2.78
CA LEU A 171 -15.08 12.31 -1.48
C LEU A 171 -15.78 13.35 -0.59
N SER A 172 -15.74 13.10 0.72
CA SER A 172 -16.15 14.06 1.73
C SER A 172 -14.97 14.90 2.19
N SER A 173 -15.15 16.21 2.31
CA SER A 173 -14.10 17.14 2.69
C SER A 173 -14.49 18.02 3.88
N SER A 174 -13.50 18.40 4.68
CA SER A 174 -13.60 19.40 5.74
C SER A 174 -12.56 20.51 5.51
N PRO A 175 -12.83 21.77 5.87
CA PRO A 175 -11.84 22.83 5.75
C PRO A 175 -10.50 22.48 6.41
N ARG A 176 -9.41 22.70 5.69
CA ARG A 176 -8.05 22.50 6.20
C ARG A 176 -7.74 23.57 7.25
N ASN A 177 -7.08 23.18 8.34
CA ASN A 177 -6.57 24.10 9.36
C ASN A 177 -5.03 24.13 9.38
N ASP A 178 -4.45 25.10 10.09
CA ASP A 178 -2.99 25.29 10.14
C ASP A 178 -2.23 24.05 10.62
N ARG A 179 -2.79 23.31 11.60
CA ARG A 179 -2.19 22.07 12.12
C ARG A 179 -2.15 20.97 11.06
N MET A 180 -3.19 20.86 10.24
CA MET A 180 -3.22 19.91 9.11
C MET A 180 -2.21 20.31 8.05
N SER A 181 -2.11 21.61 7.74
CA SER A 181 -1.12 22.15 6.80
C SER A 181 0.33 21.87 7.23
N GLN A 182 0.66 22.13 8.50
CA GLN A 182 1.99 21.87 9.07
C GLN A 182 2.39 20.39 9.00
N ARG A 183 1.40 19.47 8.96
CA ARG A 183 1.61 18.03 8.88
C ARG A 183 1.48 17.49 7.46
N PHE A 184 1.40 18.35 6.44
CA PHE A 184 1.17 17.94 5.05
C PHE A 184 -0.09 17.09 4.87
N MET A 185 -1.11 17.25 5.72
CA MET A 185 -2.37 16.52 5.60
C MET A 185 -3.35 17.24 4.69
N GLY A 186 -4.12 16.49 3.91
CA GLY A 186 -5.17 17.04 3.02
C GLY A 186 -6.48 17.36 3.75
N SER A 187 -7.49 17.80 3.00
CA SER A 187 -8.80 18.25 3.50
C SER A 187 -9.88 17.16 3.50
N TYR A 188 -9.61 15.98 2.96
CA TYR A 188 -10.61 14.91 2.95
C TYR A 188 -10.88 14.39 4.36
N VAL A 189 -12.00 13.68 4.51
CA VAL A 189 -12.37 12.96 5.73
C VAL A 189 -12.93 11.58 5.37
N PRO A 190 -12.76 10.56 6.24
CA PRO A 190 -13.37 9.26 6.01
C PRO A 190 -14.90 9.33 6.01
N THR A 191 -15.53 8.53 5.16
CA THR A 191 -16.97 8.28 5.19
C THR A 191 -17.28 6.88 5.69
N ILE A 192 -18.31 6.76 6.53
CA ILE A 192 -18.86 5.48 7.00
C ILE A 192 -20.25 5.20 6.38
N ASP A 193 -20.63 5.97 5.36
CA ASP A 193 -21.84 5.70 4.59
C ASP A 193 -21.71 4.34 3.89
N GLN A 194 -22.65 3.44 4.14
CA GLN A 194 -22.68 2.10 3.54
C GLN A 194 -22.94 2.13 2.03
N LYS A 195 -23.40 3.28 1.49
CA LYS A 195 -23.58 3.49 0.05
C LYS A 195 -22.35 4.07 -0.63
N ALA A 196 -21.36 4.55 0.14
CA ALA A 196 -20.10 4.98 -0.43
C ALA A 196 -19.36 3.77 -1.00
N THR A 197 -18.82 3.90 -2.21
CA THR A 197 -18.11 2.81 -2.86
C THR A 197 -16.84 3.27 -3.56
N MET A 198 -15.84 2.39 -3.62
CA MET A 198 -14.56 2.59 -4.31
C MET A 198 -14.59 1.89 -5.67
N LEU A 199 -14.85 0.58 -5.68
CA LEU A 199 -14.80 -0.25 -6.88
C LEU A 199 -16.18 -0.47 -7.54
N GLY A 200 -17.27 -0.23 -6.83
CA GLY A 200 -18.59 -0.63 -7.31
C GLY A 200 -18.77 -2.15 -7.37
N GLU A 201 -20.02 -2.61 -7.47
CA GLU A 201 -20.33 -4.03 -7.29
C GLU A 201 -19.82 -4.92 -8.44
N GLU A 202 -19.79 -4.41 -9.67
CA GLU A 202 -19.33 -5.16 -10.84
C GLU A 202 -17.83 -5.51 -10.76
N GLN A 203 -16.99 -4.53 -10.43
CA GLN A 203 -15.56 -4.76 -10.25
C GLN A 203 -15.27 -5.59 -8.98
N TRP A 204 -16.10 -5.49 -7.93
CA TRP A 204 -15.98 -6.37 -6.76
C TRP A 204 -16.22 -7.83 -7.09
N GLN A 205 -17.23 -8.12 -7.92
CA GLN A 205 -17.53 -9.47 -8.39
C GLN A 205 -16.41 -10.00 -9.28
N TRP A 206 -15.97 -9.19 -10.26
CA TRP A 206 -14.81 -9.51 -11.09
C TRP A 206 -13.57 -9.81 -10.23
N LEU A 207 -13.28 -8.99 -9.22
CA LEU A 207 -12.11 -9.19 -8.36
C LEU A 207 -12.20 -10.49 -7.54
N GLU A 208 -13.39 -10.86 -7.07
CA GLU A 208 -13.59 -12.14 -6.40
C GLU A 208 -13.27 -13.33 -7.32
N GLU A 209 -13.67 -13.26 -8.60
CA GLU A 209 -13.34 -14.25 -9.62
C GLU A 209 -11.84 -14.29 -9.91
N GLN A 210 -11.19 -13.13 -10.06
CA GLN A 210 -9.74 -13.04 -10.28
C GLN A 210 -8.95 -13.68 -9.14
N LEU A 211 -9.41 -13.55 -7.89
CA LEU A 211 -8.76 -14.17 -6.74
C LEU A 211 -8.95 -15.70 -6.66
N GLN A 212 -9.86 -16.28 -7.44
CA GLN A 212 -9.95 -17.73 -7.62
C GLN A 212 -8.90 -18.29 -8.58
N ILE A 213 -8.31 -17.44 -9.43
CA ILE A 213 -7.28 -17.88 -10.38
C ILE A 213 -6.01 -18.24 -9.60
N PRO A 214 -5.44 -19.45 -9.78
CA PRO A 214 -4.22 -19.83 -9.11
C PRO A 214 -3.03 -18.96 -9.53
N ALA A 215 -2.33 -18.40 -8.55
CA ALA A 215 -1.09 -17.63 -8.72
C ALA A 215 -0.27 -17.72 -7.43
N LYS A 216 1.07 -17.61 -7.55
CA LYS A 216 1.99 -17.60 -6.41
C LYS A 216 2.15 -16.17 -5.87
N VAL A 217 2.26 -15.20 -6.76
CA VAL A 217 2.37 -13.76 -6.42
C VAL A 217 1.23 -13.00 -7.10
N ARG A 218 0.57 -12.11 -6.36
CA ARG A 218 -0.52 -11.27 -6.84
C ARG A 218 -0.17 -9.81 -6.57
N LEU A 219 0.10 -9.06 -7.62
CA LEU A 219 0.43 -7.64 -7.53
C LEU A 219 -0.82 -6.81 -7.85
N PHE A 220 -1.37 -6.16 -6.82
CA PHE A 220 -2.52 -5.27 -6.94
C PHE A 220 -2.01 -3.87 -7.28
N GLY A 221 -2.13 -3.47 -8.55
CA GLY A 221 -1.80 -2.13 -9.01
C GLY A 221 -3.02 -1.21 -8.94
N MET A 222 -2.90 -0.08 -8.26
CA MET A 222 -3.94 0.94 -8.17
C MET A 222 -3.32 2.33 -7.99
N SER A 223 -4.08 3.38 -8.22
CA SER A 223 -3.54 4.73 -8.10
C SER A 223 -3.43 5.21 -6.65
N THR A 224 -4.45 5.01 -5.83
CA THR A 224 -4.47 5.56 -4.46
C THR A 224 -3.97 4.57 -3.42
N GLN A 225 -3.34 5.07 -2.35
CA GLN A 225 -2.72 4.22 -1.34
C GLN A 225 -3.74 3.35 -0.57
N PHE A 226 -3.40 2.08 -0.33
CA PHE A 226 -4.29 1.11 0.32
C PHE A 226 -4.10 1.03 1.85
N LEU A 227 -2.86 0.85 2.30
CA LEU A 227 -2.54 0.59 3.70
C LEU A 227 -2.27 1.79 4.60
N PRO A 228 -1.83 2.97 4.13
CA PRO A 228 -1.57 4.09 5.00
C PRO A 228 -2.71 4.40 5.97
N GLU A 229 -2.33 4.94 7.13
CA GLU A 229 -3.32 5.58 7.99
C GLU A 229 -3.89 6.83 7.30
N PHE A 230 -5.10 7.20 7.69
CA PHE A 230 -5.76 8.38 7.17
C PHE A 230 -4.88 9.63 7.30
N ASN A 231 -4.50 10.18 6.15
CA ASN A 231 -3.54 11.27 6.04
C ASN A 231 -4.17 12.57 5.49
N GLY A 232 -5.50 12.58 5.27
CA GLY A 232 -6.25 13.73 4.76
C GLY A 232 -6.32 13.84 3.22
N TRP A 233 -5.54 13.06 2.48
CA TRP A 233 -5.57 13.02 1.01
C TRP A 233 -6.45 11.88 0.50
N GLU A 234 -6.47 11.68 -0.82
CA GLU A 234 -7.15 10.54 -1.41
C GLU A 234 -6.38 9.24 -1.11
N ALA A 235 -7.08 8.27 -0.56
CA ALA A 235 -6.60 6.96 -0.18
C ALA A 235 -7.80 6.03 0.08
N TRP A 236 -7.55 4.74 0.17
CA TRP A 236 -8.55 3.79 0.69
C TRP A 236 -8.99 4.11 2.12
N ALA A 237 -8.20 4.87 2.87
CA ALA A 237 -8.55 5.37 4.19
C ALA A 237 -9.76 6.33 4.17
N ASN A 238 -10.13 6.93 3.02
CA ASN A 238 -11.38 7.70 2.89
C ASN A 238 -12.63 6.80 2.96
N MET A 239 -12.51 5.52 2.58
CA MET A 239 -13.62 4.57 2.52
C MET A 239 -13.29 3.31 3.34
N PRO A 240 -13.25 3.41 4.68
CA PRO A 240 -12.82 2.31 5.56
C PRO A 240 -13.65 1.02 5.40
N LEU A 241 -14.92 1.10 5.04
CA LEU A 241 -15.77 -0.08 4.80
C LEU A 241 -15.34 -0.84 3.52
N GLU A 242 -15.00 -0.13 2.46
CA GLU A 242 -14.48 -0.69 1.20
C GLU A 242 -13.08 -1.31 1.41
N ARG A 243 -12.22 -0.64 2.20
CA ARG A 243 -10.91 -1.19 2.60
C ARG A 243 -11.06 -2.49 3.39
N GLU A 244 -11.98 -2.54 4.35
CA GLU A 244 -12.23 -3.78 5.10
C GLU A 244 -12.85 -4.86 4.20
N ARG A 245 -13.71 -4.50 3.23
CA ARG A 245 -14.25 -5.44 2.22
C ARG A 245 -13.13 -6.09 1.41
N MET A 246 -12.11 -5.34 0.99
CA MET A 246 -10.91 -5.90 0.33
C MET A 246 -10.21 -6.94 1.20
N ILE A 247 -9.93 -6.60 2.46
CA ILE A 247 -9.25 -7.49 3.41
C ILE A 247 -10.08 -8.76 3.63
N GLN A 248 -11.40 -8.62 3.81
CA GLN A 248 -12.32 -9.74 3.96
C GLN A 248 -12.40 -10.61 2.70
N LEU A 249 -12.31 -10.01 1.51
CA LEU A 249 -12.30 -10.76 0.25
C LEU A 249 -11.03 -11.62 0.14
N ILE A 250 -9.86 -11.06 0.47
CA ILE A 250 -8.60 -11.82 0.51
C ILE A 250 -8.70 -12.99 1.50
N GLN A 251 -9.30 -12.78 2.68
CA GLN A 251 -9.55 -13.84 3.66
C GLN A 251 -10.52 -14.91 3.14
N LYS A 252 -11.65 -14.49 2.55
CA LYS A 252 -12.72 -15.34 2.02
C LYS A 252 -12.20 -16.27 0.93
N THR A 253 -11.46 -15.69 -0.02
CA THR A 253 -10.88 -16.41 -1.16
C THR A 253 -9.63 -17.21 -0.79
N LYS A 254 -9.06 -16.95 0.40
CA LYS A 254 -7.76 -17.48 0.82
C LYS A 254 -6.65 -17.18 -0.18
N ALA A 255 -6.74 -16.03 -0.86
CA ALA A 255 -5.71 -15.59 -1.78
C ALA A 255 -4.38 -15.39 -1.02
N GLU A 256 -3.32 -15.96 -1.57
CA GLU A 256 -1.95 -15.88 -1.06
C GLU A 256 -1.10 -14.96 -1.95
N GLY A 257 0.05 -14.51 -1.43
CA GLY A 257 1.01 -13.74 -2.23
C GLY A 257 0.55 -12.34 -2.62
N VAL A 258 -0.45 -11.76 -1.93
CA VAL A 258 -0.98 -10.43 -2.25
C VAL A 258 -0.03 -9.33 -1.79
N ILE A 259 0.31 -8.43 -2.71
CA ILE A 259 1.12 -7.22 -2.48
C ILE A 259 0.42 -6.06 -3.18
N PHE A 260 0.21 -4.95 -2.47
CA PHE A 260 -0.36 -3.72 -3.04
C PHE A 260 0.77 -2.81 -3.55
N LEU A 261 0.52 -2.19 -4.70
CA LEU A 261 1.41 -1.21 -5.32
C LEU A 261 0.55 0.02 -5.64
N SER A 262 0.97 1.19 -5.17
CA SER A 262 0.17 2.42 -5.21
C SER A 262 0.95 3.64 -5.71
N GLY A 263 0.22 4.72 -6.04
CA GLY A 263 0.70 5.98 -6.61
C GLY A 263 0.12 7.23 -5.91
N ASP A 264 -0.34 8.22 -6.70
CA ASP A 264 -1.06 9.47 -6.34
C ASP A 264 -0.25 10.52 -5.55
N THR A 265 0.55 10.11 -4.57
CA THR A 265 0.98 11.01 -3.50
C THR A 265 2.17 11.94 -3.75
N HIS A 266 2.90 11.81 -4.85
CA HIS A 266 4.17 12.53 -5.11
C HIS A 266 5.31 12.23 -4.11
N TRP A 267 5.26 11.10 -3.40
CA TRP A 267 6.40 10.52 -2.68
C TRP A 267 6.41 8.99 -2.80
N ALA A 268 7.45 8.37 -2.28
CA ALA A 268 7.53 6.93 -2.11
C ALA A 268 7.56 6.52 -0.64
N GLU A 269 6.83 5.46 -0.30
CA GLU A 269 6.84 4.87 1.03
C GLU A 269 6.46 3.40 1.01
N LEU A 270 6.84 2.68 2.07
CA LEU A 270 6.43 1.30 2.27
C LEU A 270 5.64 1.19 3.57
N SER A 271 4.39 0.73 3.44
CA SER A 271 3.49 0.44 4.55
C SER A 271 3.31 -1.05 4.75
N MET A 272 3.09 -1.47 6.00
CA MET A 272 2.73 -2.84 6.33
C MET A 272 1.72 -2.88 7.47
N ILE A 273 0.75 -3.78 7.37
CA ILE A 273 -0.15 -4.11 8.49
C ILE A 273 -0.17 -5.61 8.74
N GLU A 274 -0.38 -5.98 10.01
CA GLU A 274 -0.74 -7.33 10.40
C GLU A 274 -2.22 -7.37 10.78
N LYS A 275 -2.97 -8.33 10.22
CA LYS A 275 -4.37 -8.59 10.56
C LYS A 275 -4.48 -10.01 11.08
N GLU A 276 -5.26 -10.21 12.14
CA GLU A 276 -5.54 -11.56 12.64
C GLU A 276 -6.19 -12.41 11.54
N GLY A 277 -5.70 -13.65 11.38
CA GLY A 277 -6.17 -14.57 10.35
C GLY A 277 -5.61 -14.31 8.95
N LEU A 278 -4.62 -13.43 8.81
CA LEU A 278 -3.92 -13.18 7.54
C LEU A 278 -2.40 -13.15 7.71
N TYR A 279 -1.68 -13.26 6.60
CA TYR A 279 -0.27 -12.88 6.49
C TYR A 279 -0.11 -11.35 6.50
N PRO A 280 1.12 -10.81 6.69
CA PRO A 280 1.37 -9.37 6.59
C PRO A 280 0.98 -8.83 5.22
N LEU A 281 0.21 -7.74 5.19
CA LEU A 281 -0.11 -7.03 3.96
C LEU A 281 0.91 -5.91 3.76
N TYR A 282 1.46 -5.80 2.55
CA TYR A 282 2.39 -4.76 2.15
C TYR A 282 1.76 -3.84 1.11
N ASP A 283 2.09 -2.55 1.18
CA ASP A 283 1.73 -1.54 0.20
C ASP A 283 2.94 -0.65 -0.07
N LEU A 284 3.51 -0.81 -1.26
CA LEU A 284 4.62 0.00 -1.73
C LEU A 284 4.09 1.10 -2.66
N THR A 285 4.18 2.34 -2.20
CA THR A 285 3.83 3.51 -2.99
C THR A 285 5.05 4.03 -3.76
N SER A 286 4.90 4.26 -5.06
CA SER A 286 5.87 4.99 -5.88
C SER A 286 5.13 6.02 -6.73
N SER A 287 5.15 7.25 -6.26
CA SER A 287 4.50 8.38 -6.92
C SER A 287 5.53 9.48 -7.10
N GLY A 288 6.26 9.45 -8.22
CA GLY A 288 7.45 10.28 -8.35
C GLY A 288 8.14 10.18 -9.69
N LEU A 289 7.44 9.72 -10.74
CA LEU A 289 8.07 9.64 -12.06
C LEU A 289 8.54 11.02 -12.55
N THR A 290 7.79 12.08 -12.21
CA THR A 290 8.26 13.46 -12.36
C THR A 290 7.93 14.38 -11.20
N ASN A 291 6.70 14.31 -10.68
CA ASN A 291 6.21 15.24 -9.68
C ASN A 291 6.56 14.74 -8.27
N VAL A 292 7.08 15.64 -7.45
CA VAL A 292 7.49 15.32 -6.06
C VAL A 292 6.99 16.40 -5.12
N TRP A 293 6.64 16.02 -3.90
CA TRP A 293 6.26 16.95 -2.85
C TRP A 293 7.41 17.19 -1.87
N SER A 294 7.43 18.38 -1.27
CA SER A 294 8.45 18.78 -0.29
C SER A 294 8.23 18.18 1.10
N GLY A 295 7.14 17.45 1.32
CA GLY A 295 6.78 16.89 2.60
C GLY A 295 5.83 15.72 2.46
N VAL A 296 5.72 14.95 3.54
CA VAL A 296 5.00 13.69 3.59
C VAL A 296 3.98 13.72 4.72
N ALA A 297 2.79 13.24 4.44
CA ALA A 297 1.74 13.16 5.44
C ALA A 297 2.03 12.03 6.47
N PRO A 298 1.45 12.09 7.69
CA PRO A 298 1.67 11.10 8.72
C PRO A 298 1.08 9.75 8.31
N ASN A 299 1.79 8.67 8.61
CA ASN A 299 1.33 7.31 8.38
C ASN A 299 1.95 6.38 9.42
N LYS A 300 1.16 5.88 10.38
CA LYS A 300 1.65 4.96 11.41
C LYS A 300 2.03 3.56 10.90
N ASN A 301 1.56 3.19 9.69
CA ASN A 301 1.80 1.87 9.12
C ASN A 301 3.10 1.83 8.31
N ARG A 302 3.82 2.95 8.20
CA ARG A 302 5.09 3.06 7.50
C ARG A 302 6.18 2.26 8.23
N ILE A 303 6.95 1.47 7.47
CA ILE A 303 8.02 0.62 8.02
C ILE A 303 9.43 1.00 7.56
N LYS A 304 9.56 2.04 6.73
CA LYS A 304 10.83 2.60 6.24
C LYS A 304 10.73 4.13 6.14
N LYS A 305 11.85 4.84 6.15
CA LYS A 305 11.88 6.28 5.86
C LYS A 305 11.30 6.53 4.46
N PRO A 306 10.36 7.47 4.28
CA PRO A 306 9.81 7.78 2.96
C PRO A 306 10.86 8.50 2.11
N PHE A 307 10.72 8.39 0.80
CA PHE A 307 11.61 9.03 -0.18
C PHE A 307 10.83 10.09 -0.97
N LEU A 308 11.31 11.34 -0.96
CA LEU A 308 10.60 12.53 -1.45
C LEU A 308 11.27 13.13 -2.69
N ASP A 309 11.87 12.29 -3.53
CA ASP A 309 12.47 12.71 -4.80
C ASP A 309 12.02 11.78 -5.93
N LYS A 310 12.40 12.11 -7.17
CA LYS A 310 11.97 11.39 -8.37
C LYS A 310 12.40 9.94 -8.30
N ASN A 311 11.45 9.05 -8.54
CA ASN A 311 11.64 7.62 -8.31
C ASN A 311 10.71 6.75 -9.15
N PHE A 312 11.07 5.47 -9.22
CA PHE A 312 10.16 4.38 -9.59
C PHE A 312 10.26 3.24 -8.56
N GLY A 313 9.19 2.48 -8.44
CA GLY A 313 9.12 1.31 -7.57
C GLY A 313 9.43 0.02 -8.32
N PHE A 314 9.91 -0.97 -7.59
CA PHE A 314 10.16 -2.29 -8.14
C PHE A 314 9.72 -3.42 -7.19
N VAL A 315 9.37 -4.53 -7.83
CA VAL A 315 9.24 -5.86 -7.24
C VAL A 315 10.19 -6.78 -8.00
N GLU A 316 11.13 -7.36 -7.27
CA GLU A 316 12.05 -8.36 -7.81
C GLU A 316 11.79 -9.70 -7.13
N ILE A 317 11.68 -10.76 -7.92
CA ILE A 317 11.38 -12.12 -7.46
C ILE A 317 12.53 -13.03 -7.88
N ASP A 318 13.23 -13.57 -6.88
CA ASP A 318 14.24 -14.61 -7.07
C ASP A 318 13.57 -15.99 -6.97
N TRP A 319 13.36 -16.60 -8.13
CA TRP A 319 12.75 -17.93 -8.24
C TRP A 319 13.74 -19.10 -8.10
N ASP A 320 15.06 -18.84 -8.01
CA ASP A 320 16.06 -19.91 -8.00
C ASP A 320 16.09 -20.65 -6.64
N LEU A 321 15.50 -20.04 -5.61
CA LEU A 321 15.35 -20.60 -4.28
C LEU A 321 14.08 -21.47 -4.18
N SER A 322 14.16 -22.53 -3.37
CA SER A 322 12.99 -23.38 -3.06
C SER A 322 11.84 -22.62 -2.39
N ASP A 323 12.18 -21.56 -1.65
CA ASP A 323 11.25 -20.56 -1.13
C ASP A 323 11.68 -19.20 -1.73
N PRO A 324 11.03 -18.75 -2.82
CA PRO A 324 11.44 -17.55 -3.55
C PRO A 324 11.55 -16.32 -2.67
N THR A 325 12.57 -15.49 -2.90
CA THR A 325 12.69 -14.20 -2.20
C THR A 325 12.01 -13.11 -3.04
N ILE A 326 11.19 -12.28 -2.38
CA ILE A 326 10.58 -11.09 -2.96
C ILE A 326 11.26 -9.87 -2.36
N LYS A 327 11.75 -8.97 -3.20
CA LYS A 327 12.32 -7.68 -2.82
C LYS A 327 11.41 -6.57 -3.35
N LEU A 328 10.91 -5.75 -2.44
CA LEU A 328 10.20 -4.51 -2.74
C LEU A 328 11.17 -3.35 -2.58
N GLY A 329 11.17 -2.37 -3.49
CA GLY A 329 12.03 -1.21 -3.31
C GLY A 329 11.77 -0.05 -4.25
N ILE A 330 12.57 1.01 -4.09
CA ILE A 330 12.45 2.27 -4.82
C ILE A 330 13.84 2.68 -5.31
N ILE A 331 13.90 3.08 -6.58
CA ILE A 331 15.11 3.53 -7.26
C ILE A 331 14.93 4.99 -7.71
N ASN A 332 15.96 5.83 -7.51
CA ASN A 332 15.96 7.22 -7.96
C ASN A 332 16.43 7.38 -9.42
N VAL A 333 16.51 8.63 -9.89
CA VAL A 333 16.94 8.95 -11.27
C VAL A 333 18.41 8.58 -11.56
N GLU A 334 19.25 8.45 -10.53
CA GLU A 334 20.64 8.00 -10.62
C GLU A 334 20.80 6.46 -10.66
N GLY A 335 19.71 5.70 -10.53
CA GLY A 335 19.76 4.23 -10.50
C GLY A 335 20.11 3.64 -9.12
N GLU A 336 20.07 4.44 -8.06
CA GLU A 336 20.38 4.03 -6.69
C GLU A 336 19.12 3.59 -5.94
N GLU A 337 19.20 2.46 -5.24
CA GLU A 337 18.13 2.01 -4.34
C GLU A 337 18.07 2.89 -3.08
N LYS A 338 16.89 3.47 -2.79
CA LYS A 338 16.68 4.40 -1.67
C LYS A 338 15.89 3.81 -0.52
N LEU A 339 15.01 2.86 -0.81
CA LEU A 339 14.41 1.99 0.18
C LEU A 339 14.22 0.60 -0.41
N PHE A 340 14.36 -0.41 0.42
CA PHE A 340 14.05 -1.77 0.07
C PHE A 340 13.62 -2.59 1.29
N HIS A 341 12.89 -3.66 1.03
CA HIS A 341 12.44 -4.64 2.02
C HIS A 341 12.30 -6.00 1.34
N SER A 342 12.92 -7.02 1.91
CA SER A 342 12.89 -8.39 1.37
C SER A 342 12.22 -9.36 2.33
N PHE A 343 11.51 -10.34 1.77
CA PHE A 343 10.89 -11.42 2.51
C PHE A 343 10.71 -12.63 1.59
N ASN A 344 10.57 -13.82 2.18
CA ASN A 344 10.29 -15.02 1.41
C ASN A 344 8.81 -15.09 1.02
N LEU A 345 8.52 -15.68 -0.13
CA LEU A 345 7.16 -15.90 -0.63
C LEU A 345 6.30 -16.68 0.37
N SER A 346 6.85 -17.67 1.06
CA SER A 346 6.15 -18.41 2.11
C SER A 346 5.58 -17.53 3.22
N SER A 347 6.13 -16.33 3.45
CA SER A 347 5.62 -15.37 4.44
C SER A 347 4.28 -14.74 4.04
N LEU A 348 3.90 -14.83 2.76
CA LEU A 348 2.61 -14.38 2.22
C LEU A 348 1.62 -15.54 1.99
N SER A 349 1.84 -16.69 2.63
CA SER A 349 0.89 -17.81 2.63
C SER A 349 -0.14 -17.65 3.75
N ASN A 350 -1.38 -18.05 3.47
CA ASN A 350 -2.44 -18.05 4.48
C ASN A 350 -2.13 -19.13 5.49
N PRO A 351 -1.85 -18.78 6.74
CA PRO A 351 -1.19 -19.77 7.53
C PRO A 351 -2.23 -20.67 8.21
N LYS A 352 -1.79 -21.88 8.55
CA LYS A 352 -2.21 -22.59 9.78
C LYS A 352 -1.97 -21.76 11.07
N TYR A 353 -1.92 -20.43 11.00
CA TYR A 353 -1.44 -19.50 12.02
C TYR A 353 -2.33 -19.48 13.24
N THR A 354 -3.58 -19.94 13.14
CA THR A 354 -4.47 -20.05 14.29
C THR A 354 -4.06 -21.19 15.22
N LEU A 355 -3.50 -22.28 14.69
CA LEU A 355 -3.03 -23.42 15.50
C LEU A 355 -1.65 -23.14 16.09
N GLU A 356 -0.73 -22.60 15.28
CA GLU A 356 0.60 -22.23 15.77
C GLU A 356 0.56 -21.03 16.71
N LYS A 357 -0.24 -19.96 16.51
CA LYS A 357 -0.39 -18.94 17.56
C LYS A 357 -1.06 -19.50 18.82
N LYS A 358 -2.05 -20.42 18.76
CA LYS A 358 -2.62 -21.02 19.99
C LYS A 358 -1.62 -21.91 20.74
N LEU A 359 -0.76 -22.64 20.02
CA LEU A 359 0.26 -23.49 20.62
C LEU A 359 1.48 -22.69 21.11
N ILE A 360 1.94 -21.70 20.33
CA ILE A 360 3.11 -20.85 20.62
C ILE A 360 2.78 -19.75 21.64
N SER A 361 1.53 -19.25 21.72
CA SER A 361 1.11 -18.22 22.69
C SER A 361 1.03 -18.70 24.14
N SER A 362 1.07 -20.02 24.38
CA SER A 362 0.94 -20.55 25.75
C SER A 362 2.30 -20.80 26.44
N SER A 363 3.40 -21.03 25.71
CA SER A 363 4.71 -21.35 26.32
C SER A 363 5.94 -20.75 25.63
N ILE A 364 5.95 -20.53 24.31
CA ILE A 364 7.15 -20.12 23.56
C ILE A 364 7.26 -18.57 23.43
N TYR A 365 6.13 -17.86 23.33
CA TYR A 365 6.12 -16.39 23.31
C TYR A 365 6.59 -15.75 24.64
N ARG A 366 6.71 -16.50 25.73
CA ARG A 366 7.31 -15.98 26.98
C ARG A 366 8.80 -15.68 26.83
N ASN A 367 9.50 -16.28 25.85
CA ASN A 367 10.96 -16.22 25.77
C ASN A 367 11.53 -15.55 24.49
N PHE A 368 10.74 -15.32 23.43
CA PHE A 368 11.31 -14.89 22.13
C PHE A 368 11.14 -13.41 21.75
N PHE A 369 10.36 -12.61 22.48
CA PHE A 369 10.35 -11.16 22.29
C PHE A 369 10.30 -10.48 23.66
N THR A 370 11.43 -10.43 24.34
CA THR A 370 11.60 -9.43 25.41
C THR A 370 11.79 -8.09 24.69
N PRO A 371 10.83 -7.16 24.73
CA PRO A 371 10.98 -5.87 24.07
C PRO A 371 12.19 -5.13 24.65
N LYS A 372 13.13 -4.76 23.79
CA LYS A 372 14.35 -4.03 24.13
C LYS A 372 14.11 -2.55 23.93
N PHE A 373 13.57 -1.88 24.95
CA PHE A 373 13.48 -0.41 24.91
C PHE A 373 14.82 0.26 25.20
N GLU A 374 15.78 -0.48 25.78
CA GLU A 374 17.12 0.03 26.09
C GLU A 374 17.93 0.34 24.82
N GLY A 375 18.72 1.41 24.88
CA GLY A 375 19.55 1.89 23.78
C GLY A 375 19.50 3.41 23.61
N ASP A 376 20.30 3.88 22.66
CA ASP A 376 20.23 5.24 22.16
C ASP A 376 19.27 5.30 20.97
N TRP A 377 18.46 6.35 20.95
CA TRP A 377 17.40 6.52 19.99
C TRP A 377 17.45 7.95 19.44
N ASP A 378 17.46 8.07 18.12
CA ASP A 378 17.25 9.34 17.44
C ASP A 378 15.74 9.61 17.40
N SER A 379 15.28 10.48 18.30
CA SER A 379 13.86 10.81 18.41
C SER A 379 13.51 12.10 17.69
N SER A 380 12.23 12.25 17.37
CA SER A 380 11.66 13.51 16.90
C SER A 380 11.81 14.69 17.89
N TYR A 381 12.34 14.47 19.10
CA TYR A 381 12.62 15.48 20.12
C TYR A 381 14.11 15.54 20.53
N GLY A 382 15.01 14.97 19.71
CA GLY A 382 16.45 14.91 19.97
C GLY A 382 16.91 13.54 20.46
N LEU A 383 18.16 13.44 20.90
CA LEU A 383 18.72 12.18 21.38
C LEU A 383 17.97 11.72 22.64
N MET A 384 17.40 10.52 22.57
CA MET A 384 16.74 9.86 23.69
C MET A 384 17.55 8.64 24.10
N GLN A 385 18.02 8.64 25.34
CA GLN A 385 18.76 7.51 25.90
C GLN A 385 17.87 6.74 26.87
N VAL A 386 17.74 5.44 26.68
CA VAL A 386 16.89 4.59 27.52
C VAL A 386 17.74 3.52 28.20
N LYS A 387 17.70 3.51 29.55
CA LYS A 387 18.43 2.57 30.39
C LYS A 387 17.49 1.66 31.16
N LYS A 388 17.86 0.40 31.28
CA LYS A 388 17.11 -0.61 32.03
C LYS A 388 17.64 -0.72 33.46
N VAL A 389 16.74 -0.62 34.44
CA VAL A 389 17.09 -0.66 35.88
C VAL A 389 16.24 -1.70 36.61
N LYS A 390 16.85 -2.50 37.48
CA LYS A 390 16.14 -3.48 38.32
C LYS A 390 16.03 -2.97 39.75
N GLU A 391 14.80 -2.82 40.25
CA GLU A 391 14.51 -2.34 41.61
C GLU A 391 13.40 -3.18 42.24
N LYS A 392 13.62 -3.68 43.46
CA LYS A 392 12.61 -4.43 44.25
C LYS A 392 11.91 -5.54 43.44
N GLY A 393 12.67 -6.26 42.60
CA GLY A 393 12.16 -7.35 41.76
C GLY A 393 11.40 -6.92 40.50
N LYS A 394 11.30 -5.62 40.21
CA LYS A 394 10.70 -5.08 38.97
C LYS A 394 11.78 -4.50 38.05
N THR A 395 11.54 -4.57 36.75
CA THR A 395 12.40 -3.97 35.73
C THR A 395 11.76 -2.69 35.20
N TYR A 396 12.42 -1.56 35.43
CA TYR A 396 12.04 -0.24 34.95
C TYR A 396 12.90 0.17 33.76
N TYR A 397 12.35 1.05 32.92
CA TYR A 397 13.09 1.73 31.88
C TYR A 397 13.09 3.23 32.20
N LEU A 398 14.29 3.79 32.33
CA LEU A 398 14.53 5.20 32.59
C LEU A 398 15.00 5.84 31.30
N GLY A 399 14.28 6.85 30.82
CA GLY A 399 14.68 7.61 29.65
C GLY A 399 15.08 9.03 30.00
N SER A 400 16.02 9.59 29.24
CA SER A 400 16.39 11.00 29.28
C SER A 400 16.41 11.56 27.86
N TYR A 401 15.88 12.78 27.71
CA TYR A 401 15.88 13.55 26.48
C TYR A 401 16.86 14.72 26.61
N SER A 402 17.64 14.98 25.57
CA SER A 402 18.52 16.14 25.49
C SER A 402 18.11 17.03 24.31
N ASP A 403 18.18 18.34 24.51
CA ASP A 403 17.95 19.33 23.46
C ASP A 403 18.98 19.14 22.32
N PRO A 404 18.54 19.05 21.06
CA PRO A 404 19.44 18.74 19.95
C PRO A 404 20.42 19.86 19.61
N GLU A 405 20.15 21.12 19.99
CA GLU A 405 21.02 22.26 19.69
C GLU A 405 22.02 22.54 20.83
N THR A 406 21.60 22.35 22.08
CA THR A 406 22.36 22.74 23.28
C THR A 406 22.92 21.55 24.07
N GLY A 407 22.42 20.34 23.83
CA GLY A 407 22.77 19.13 24.57
C GLY A 407 22.27 19.10 26.02
N LEU A 408 21.47 20.09 26.43
CA LEU A 408 20.97 20.18 27.81
C LEU A 408 19.81 19.20 28.05
N PRO A 409 19.70 18.60 29.25
CA PRO A 409 18.60 17.69 29.58
C PRO A 409 17.27 18.44 29.58
N ILE A 410 16.32 18.02 28.75
CA ILE A 410 15.00 18.65 28.65
C ILE A 410 13.89 17.79 29.27
N GLY A 411 14.12 16.52 29.55
CA GLY A 411 13.13 15.72 30.26
C GLY A 411 13.59 14.32 30.59
N THR A 412 12.85 13.67 31.48
CA THR A 412 13.07 12.27 31.83
C THR A 412 11.76 11.51 31.86
N PHE A 413 11.82 10.19 31.72
CA PHE A 413 10.67 9.34 31.98
C PHE A 413 11.07 8.10 32.77
N ARG A 414 10.09 7.56 33.49
CA ARG A 414 10.23 6.29 34.20
C ARG A 414 9.03 5.40 33.93
N GLY A 415 9.29 4.27 33.29
CA GLY A 415 8.23 3.37 32.83
C GLY A 415 8.42 1.90 33.17
N LEU A 416 7.31 1.19 33.03
CA LEU A 416 7.23 -0.25 33.12
C LEU A 416 6.66 -0.82 31.83
N VAL A 417 7.23 -1.94 31.39
CA VAL A 417 6.62 -2.72 30.31
C VAL A 417 5.32 -3.31 30.83
N THR A 418 4.24 -2.99 30.15
CA THR A 418 2.89 -3.44 30.45
C THR A 418 2.22 -3.96 29.20
N ARG A 419 1.16 -4.75 29.38
CA ARG A 419 0.34 -5.27 28.29
C ARG A 419 -0.98 -4.50 28.25
N ILE A 420 -1.32 -3.95 27.08
CA ILE A 420 -2.60 -3.30 26.81
C ILE A 420 -3.23 -4.04 25.63
N GLY A 421 -4.24 -4.88 25.92
CA GLY A 421 -4.76 -5.83 24.95
C GLY A 421 -3.68 -6.83 24.53
N ASP A 422 -3.37 -6.90 23.24
CA ASP A 422 -2.30 -7.74 22.68
C ASP A 422 -0.98 -7.00 22.44
N LYS A 423 -0.92 -5.70 22.74
CA LYS A 423 0.29 -4.90 22.58
C LYS A 423 1.13 -4.92 23.85
N ILE A 424 2.43 -5.09 23.69
CA ILE A 424 3.42 -4.83 24.74
C ILE A 424 3.90 -3.39 24.58
N VAL A 425 3.70 -2.59 25.61
CA VAL A 425 4.06 -1.17 25.61
C VAL A 425 4.87 -0.82 26.85
N LEU A 426 5.82 0.10 26.72
CA LEU A 426 6.44 0.75 27.86
C LEU A 426 5.56 1.93 28.26
N LYS A 427 4.83 1.80 29.37
CA LYS A 427 4.02 2.89 29.93
C LYS A 427 4.87 3.62 30.97
N ALA A 428 5.05 4.92 30.80
CA ALA A 428 5.88 5.74 31.67
C ALA A 428 5.18 7.03 32.10
N GLU A 429 5.58 7.53 33.26
CA GLU A 429 5.37 8.94 33.62
C GLU A 429 6.60 9.71 33.16
N TRP A 430 6.39 10.86 32.54
CA TRP A 430 7.46 11.75 32.08
C TRP A 430 7.40 13.09 32.80
N GLU A 431 8.57 13.72 32.96
CA GLU A 431 8.75 15.04 33.53
C GLU A 431 9.64 15.89 32.61
N ASN A 432 9.23 17.13 32.33
CA ASN A 432 10.02 18.13 31.60
C ASN A 432 9.98 19.43 32.43
N PRO A 433 11.11 19.83 33.06
CA PRO A 433 11.16 21.03 33.89
C PRO A 433 10.82 22.33 33.15
N SER A 434 11.02 22.33 31.82
CA SER A 434 10.85 23.47 30.92
C SER A 434 9.45 23.56 30.32
N SER A 435 8.59 22.55 30.47
CA SER A 435 7.20 22.58 29.97
C SER A 435 6.20 23.00 31.05
N ASN A 436 5.01 23.45 30.63
CA ASN A 436 3.87 23.63 31.51
C ASN A 436 2.61 23.02 30.86
N PRO A 437 2.01 21.95 31.42
CA PRO A 437 2.39 21.23 32.65
C PRO A 437 3.78 20.57 32.60
N LYS A 438 4.39 20.40 33.78
CA LYS A 438 5.76 19.86 33.93
C LYS A 438 5.84 18.33 33.86
N SER A 439 4.71 17.64 33.80
CA SER A 439 4.65 16.18 33.80
C SER A 439 3.42 15.64 33.08
N GLY A 440 3.49 14.36 32.72
CA GLY A 440 2.40 13.65 32.05
C GLY A 440 2.67 12.17 31.87
N GLN A 441 1.85 11.53 31.04
CA GLN A 441 1.96 10.11 30.72
C GLN A 441 2.43 9.90 29.30
N VAL A 442 3.26 8.88 29.10
CA VAL A 442 3.72 8.44 27.78
C VAL A 442 3.60 6.92 27.66
N ARG A 443 3.33 6.47 26.44
CA ARG A 443 3.34 5.05 26.07
C ARG A 443 4.27 4.91 24.90
N PHE A 444 5.13 3.90 24.94
CA PHE A 444 5.97 3.54 23.83
C PHE A 444 5.65 2.13 23.36
N SER A 445 5.61 1.94 22.05
CA SER A 445 5.52 0.66 21.40
C SER A 445 6.71 0.50 20.46
N LEU A 446 7.26 -0.69 20.41
CA LEU A 446 8.28 -1.02 19.41
C LEU A 446 7.63 -1.54 18.14
N SER A 447 8.22 -1.18 17.01
CA SER A 447 8.12 -1.94 15.77
C SER A 447 8.54 -3.39 15.97
N ARG A 448 8.17 -4.26 15.03
CA ARG A 448 8.44 -5.70 15.14
C ARG A 448 9.94 -6.04 15.15
N ASN A 449 10.76 -5.29 14.43
CA ASN A 449 12.23 -5.42 14.45
C ASN A 449 12.87 -4.74 15.67
N GLN A 450 12.12 -3.96 16.45
CA GLN A 450 12.60 -3.23 17.63
C GLN A 450 13.60 -2.11 17.31
N ASP A 451 13.68 -1.68 16.06
CA ASP A 451 14.55 -0.59 15.60
C ASP A 451 13.80 0.74 15.52
N PHE A 452 12.47 0.70 15.50
CA PHE A 452 11.63 1.90 15.63
C PHE A 452 10.80 1.85 16.90
N MET A 453 10.76 2.97 17.62
CA MET A 453 9.89 3.22 18.76
C MET A 453 8.85 4.26 18.36
N PHE A 454 7.58 3.95 18.57
CA PHE A 454 6.48 4.89 18.43
C PHE A 454 5.99 5.23 19.82
N GLY A 455 5.78 6.51 20.10
CA GLY A 455 5.24 6.92 21.37
C GLY A 455 4.07 7.87 21.25
N GLU A 456 3.20 7.81 22.25
CA GLU A 456 2.11 8.74 22.42
C GLU A 456 2.19 9.30 23.84
N TRP A 457 1.95 10.58 24.02
CA TRP A 457 1.93 11.21 25.32
C TRP A 457 0.74 12.15 25.52
N LYS A 458 0.50 12.47 26.79
CA LYS A 458 -0.47 13.45 27.27
C LYS A 458 0.06 14.18 28.49
N PHE A 459 -0.41 15.39 28.73
CA PHE A 459 -0.15 16.08 30.00
C PHE A 459 -0.96 15.47 31.14
N SER A 460 -0.52 15.76 32.38
CA SER A 460 -1.15 15.23 33.61
C SER A 460 -2.59 15.69 33.82
N ASP A 461 -2.98 16.83 33.25
CA ASP A 461 -4.34 17.39 33.26
C ASP A 461 -5.22 16.92 32.08
N GLU A 462 -4.68 16.11 31.16
CA GLU A 462 -5.38 15.62 29.99
C GLU A 462 -5.91 14.19 30.17
N ASN A 463 -7.11 13.93 29.62
CA ASN A 463 -7.73 12.60 29.68
C ASN A 463 -7.22 11.65 28.58
N GLU A 464 -6.93 12.18 27.39
CA GLU A 464 -6.59 11.40 26.19
C GLU A 464 -5.14 11.63 25.75
N TYR A 465 -4.54 10.60 25.16
CA TYR A 465 -3.27 10.71 24.44
C TYR A 465 -3.51 11.45 23.12
N ARG A 466 -2.85 12.59 22.93
CA ARG A 466 -3.10 13.49 21.78
C ARG A 466 -1.84 13.94 21.04
N TYR A 467 -0.68 13.62 21.61
CA TYR A 467 0.62 13.91 21.02
C TYR A 467 1.30 12.60 20.70
N SER A 468 1.96 12.54 19.55
CA SER A 468 2.64 11.36 19.03
C SER A 468 4.07 11.72 18.68
N TRP A 469 4.97 10.75 18.78
CA TRP A 469 6.38 10.92 18.48
C TRP A 469 6.98 9.59 18.04
N SER A 470 8.17 9.64 17.42
CA SER A 470 8.86 8.44 16.96
C SER A 470 10.36 8.54 17.22
N ALA A 471 10.99 7.38 17.37
CA ALA A 471 12.43 7.22 17.48
C ALA A 471 12.91 6.09 16.58
N GLU A 472 14.07 6.30 15.96
CA GLU A 472 14.86 5.24 15.31
C GLU A 472 16.02 4.87 16.23
N ARG A 473 16.32 3.58 16.35
CA ARG A 473 17.45 3.11 17.14
C ARG A 473 18.73 3.56 16.47
N ILE A 474 19.63 4.14 17.24
CA ILE A 474 20.98 4.43 16.79
C ILE A 474 21.76 3.14 17.06
N ASP A 475 22.08 2.42 15.99
CA ASP A 475 23.02 1.30 16.08
C ASP A 475 24.43 1.86 16.39
N GLU A 476 25.12 1.24 17.35
CA GLU A 476 26.52 1.59 17.70
C GLU A 476 27.51 1.27 16.59
#